data_AF-A0A4Q3DUA0-F1
#
_entry.id   AF-A0A4Q3DUA0-F1
#
_cell.length_a   1.000
_cell.length_b   1.000
_cell.length_c   1.000
_cell.angle_alpha   90.00
_cell.angle_beta   90.00
_cell.angle_gamma   90.00
#
_symmetry.space_group_name_H-M   'P 1'
#
loop_
_entity.id
_entity.type
_entity.pdbx_description
1 polymer ?
#
loop_
_entity_poly.entity_id
_entity_poly.type
_entity_poly.pdbx_seq_one_letter_code
_entity_poly.pdbx_strand_id
1 'polypeptide(L)'
;MTAAQRLAALDDLPARDLIAFTEGTLRALVDVMNQETTLLRAGRHRDSGSLGAEKMRLAQEYVSYSRAVQRQVERLKAEAPDDVAMLKLGHDKLATQMAENLNFV
;
A
#
# COMPACT_ATOMS: atom_id res chain seq x y z
N MET A 1 -2.90 8.25 -22.75
CA MET A 1 -2.06 7.45 -21.83
C MET A 1 -2.75 6.14 -21.50
N THR A 2 -2.22 5.00 -21.95
CA THR A 2 -2.81 3.66 -21.76
C THR A 2 -2.41 3.05 -20.41
N ALA A 3 -3.08 1.97 -19.98
CA ALA A 3 -2.72 1.24 -18.76
C ALA A 3 -1.28 0.68 -18.83
N ALA A 4 -0.86 0.21 -20.00
CA ALA A 4 0.50 -0.27 -20.23
C ALA A 4 1.54 0.87 -20.11
N GLN A 5 1.23 2.06 -20.64
CA GLN A 5 2.11 3.24 -20.50
C GLN A 5 2.26 3.70 -19.05
N ARG A 6 1.20 3.59 -18.24
CA ARG A 6 1.27 3.86 -16.80
C ARG A 6 2.19 2.88 -16.08
N LEU A 7 2.09 1.59 -16.39
CA LEU A 7 2.93 0.56 -15.78
C LEU A 7 4.39 0.70 -16.16
N ALA A 8 4.68 1.01 -17.43
CA ALA A 8 6.04 1.27 -17.90
C ALA A 8 6.66 2.50 -17.19
N ALA A 9 5.89 3.57 -17.01
CA ALA A 9 6.35 4.76 -16.28
C ALA A 9 6.71 4.47 -14.81
N LEU A 10 6.05 3.49 -14.17
CA LEU A 10 6.40 3.05 -12.81
C LEU A 10 7.72 2.27 -12.79
N ASP A 11 7.97 1.49 -13.84
CA ASP A 11 9.20 0.70 -13.95
C ASP A 11 10.42 1.60 -14.19
N ASP A 12 10.24 2.77 -14.80
CA ASP A 12 11.32 3.75 -15.03
C ASP A 12 11.62 4.67 -13.83
N LEU A 13 10.85 4.57 -12.74
CA LEU A 13 11.10 5.39 -11.55
C LEU A 13 12.42 5.03 -10.85
N PRO A 14 13.11 6.02 -10.26
CA PRO A 14 14.22 5.76 -9.34
C PRO A 14 13.82 4.77 -8.25
N ALA A 15 14.72 3.86 -7.87
CA ALA A 15 14.43 2.83 -6.87
C ALA A 15 13.82 3.39 -5.58
N ARG A 16 14.42 4.47 -5.07
CA ARG A 16 13.95 5.16 -3.85
C ARG A 16 12.53 5.71 -3.99
N ASP A 17 12.20 6.29 -5.13
CA ASP A 17 10.88 6.87 -5.36
C ASP A 17 9.83 5.76 -5.45
N LEU A 18 10.12 4.68 -6.18
CA LEU A 18 9.21 3.54 -6.27
C LEU A 18 8.97 2.89 -4.90
N ILE A 19 10.02 2.73 -4.08
CA ILE A 19 9.91 2.22 -2.72
C ILE A 19 9.10 3.18 -1.84
N ALA A 20 9.41 4.48 -1.86
CA ALA A 20 8.73 5.49 -1.08
C ALA A 20 7.24 5.63 -1.43
N PHE A 21 6.89 5.58 -2.73
CA PHE A 21 5.48 5.57 -3.14
C PHE A 21 4.77 4.32 -2.67
N THR A 22 5.42 3.15 -2.78
CA THR A 22 4.83 1.89 -2.30
C THR A 22 4.55 1.96 -0.80
N GLU A 23 5.53 2.40 -0.01
CA GLU A 23 5.40 2.54 1.45
C GLU A 23 4.34 3.59 1.83
N GLY A 24 4.37 4.76 1.20
CA GLY A 24 3.44 5.86 1.47
C GLY A 24 1.99 5.47 1.17
N THR A 25 1.74 4.86 0.01
CA THR A 25 0.40 4.37 -0.35
C THR A 25 -0.08 3.28 0.61
N LEU A 26 0.81 2.36 1.00
CA LEU A 26 0.46 1.31 1.94
C LEU A 26 0.10 1.88 3.33
N ARG A 27 0.86 2.86 3.83
CA ARG A 27 0.57 3.53 5.10
C ARG A 27 -0.80 4.22 5.07
N ALA A 28 -1.06 4.98 4.01
CA ALA A 28 -2.35 5.64 3.82
C ALA A 28 -3.52 4.64 3.77
N LEU A 29 -3.34 3.50 3.10
CA LEU A 29 -4.36 2.45 3.05
C LEU A 29 -4.68 1.91 4.45
N VAL A 30 -3.65 1.66 5.26
CA VAL A 30 -3.79 1.18 6.63
C VAL A 30 -4.51 2.21 7.51
N ASP A 31 -4.16 3.48 7.38
CA ASP A 31 -4.81 4.56 8.13
C ASP A 31 -6.31 4.64 7.82
N VAL A 32 -6.68 4.56 6.54
CA VAL A 32 -8.10 4.54 6.11
C VAL A 32 -8.82 3.29 6.64
N MET A 33 -8.18 2.12 6.61
CA MET A 33 -8.76 0.89 7.17
C MET A 33 -8.95 0.94 8.68
N ASN A 34 -8.00 1.55 9.41
CA ASN A 34 -8.12 1.75 10.85
C ASN A 34 -9.26 2.73 11.17
N GLN A 35 -9.36 3.84 10.43
CA GLN A 35 -10.45 4.80 10.59
C GLN A 35 -11.82 4.17 10.29
N GLU A 36 -11.91 3.36 9.24
CA GLU A 36 -13.12 2.60 8.92
C GLU A 36 -13.49 1.65 10.06
N THR A 37 -12.53 0.89 10.59
CA THR A 37 -12.73 -0.01 11.74
C THR A 37 -13.24 0.74 12.97
N THR A 38 -12.66 1.90 13.29
CA THR A 38 -13.11 2.76 14.39
C THR A 38 -14.55 3.23 14.20
N LEU A 39 -14.91 3.68 12.99
CA LEU A 39 -16.27 4.13 12.67
C LEU A 39 -17.28 2.99 12.76
N LEU A 40 -16.95 1.80 12.24
CA LEU A 40 -17.80 0.62 12.33
C LEU A 40 -18.04 0.19 13.78
N ARG A 41 -17.00 0.17 14.61
CA ARG A 41 -17.12 -0.13 16.05
C ARG A 41 -17.96 0.89 16.80
N ALA A 42 -17.97 2.14 16.36
CA ALA A 42 -18.83 3.20 16.90
C ALA A 42 -20.26 3.19 16.34
N GLY A 43 -20.64 2.21 15.49
CA GLY A 43 -21.95 2.15 14.83
C GLY A 43 -22.16 3.23 13.75
N ARG A 44 -21.10 3.94 13.34
CA ARG A 44 -21.15 5.05 12.36
C ARG A 44 -21.04 4.54 10.93
N HIS A 45 -21.99 3.70 10.50
CA HIS A 45 -21.96 3.06 9.19
C HIS A 45 -21.96 4.04 8.01
N ARG A 46 -22.69 5.17 8.11
CA ARG A 46 -22.72 6.19 7.05
C ARG A 46 -21.35 6.84 6.83
N ASP A 47 -20.65 7.17 7.92
CA ASP A 47 -19.35 7.81 7.87
C ASP A 47 -18.28 6.82 7.38
N SER A 48 -18.34 5.57 7.84
CA SER A 48 -17.51 4.49 7.31
C SER A 48 -17.70 4.31 5.79
N GLY A 49 -18.94 4.35 5.30
CA GLY A 49 -19.25 4.28 3.87
C GLY A 49 -18.59 5.37 3.03
N SER A 50 -18.36 6.56 3.61
CA SER A 50 -17.70 7.67 2.91
C SER A 50 -16.22 7.40 2.60
N LEU A 51 -15.57 6.50 3.34
CA LEU A 51 -14.18 6.11 3.15
C LEU A 51 -13.98 5.08 2.03
N GLY A 52 -15.06 4.44 1.56
CA GLY A 52 -14.97 3.31 0.63
C GLY A 52 -14.29 3.65 -0.70
N ALA A 53 -14.56 4.83 -1.27
CA ALA A 53 -13.95 5.26 -2.53
C ALA A 53 -12.43 5.49 -2.39
N GLU A 54 -12.00 6.13 -1.30
CA GLU A 54 -10.59 6.37 -1.02
C GLU A 54 -9.84 5.07 -0.73
N LYS A 55 -10.42 4.21 0.11
CA LYS A 55 -9.87 2.87 0.40
C LYS A 55 -9.68 2.06 -0.89
N MET A 56 -10.67 2.07 -1.79
CA MET A 56 -10.58 1.36 -3.06
C MET A 56 -9.48 1.93 -3.97
N ARG A 57 -9.37 3.25 -4.05
CA ARG A 57 -8.29 3.92 -4.80
C ARG A 57 -6.91 3.54 -4.27
N LEU A 58 -6.69 3.67 -2.95
CA LEU A 58 -5.42 3.35 -2.30
C LEU A 58 -5.06 1.86 -2.47
N ALA A 59 -6.04 0.96 -2.39
CA ALA A 59 -5.82 -0.46 -2.62
C ALA A 59 -5.37 -0.77 -4.06
N GLN A 60 -5.99 -0.14 -5.05
CA GLN A 60 -5.62 -0.30 -6.46
C GLN A 60 -4.22 0.28 -6.75
N GLU A 61 -3.90 1.44 -6.18
CA GLU A 61 -2.58 2.06 -6.27
C GLU A 61 -1.51 1.17 -5.63
N TYR A 62 -1.75 0.68 -4.41
CA TYR A 62 -0.82 -0.21 -3.72
C TYR A 62 -0.54 -1.49 -4.51
N VAL A 63 -1.58 -2.13 -5.06
CA VAL A 63 -1.40 -3.33 -5.92
C VAL A 63 -0.55 -2.99 -7.15
N SER A 64 -0.73 -1.80 -7.74
CA SER A 64 0.06 -1.36 -8.90
C SER A 64 1.53 -1.15 -8.56
N TYR A 65 1.82 -0.44 -7.46
CA TYR A 65 3.18 -0.21 -6.98
C TYR A 65 3.86 -1.50 -6.52
N SER A 66 3.17 -2.35 -5.75
CA SER A 66 3.70 -3.64 -5.29
C SER A 66 4.09 -4.55 -6.46
N ARG A 67 3.29 -4.57 -7.53
CA ARG A 67 3.64 -5.30 -8.76
C ARG A 67 4.85 -4.71 -9.47
N ALA A 68 5.01 -3.39 -9.50
CA ALA A 68 6.19 -2.75 -10.06
C ALA A 68 7.45 -3.07 -9.24
N VAL A 69 7.37 -2.99 -7.91
CA VAL A 69 8.44 -3.42 -6.99
C VAL A 69 8.84 -4.87 -7.23
N GLN A 70 7.88 -5.78 -7.38
CA GLN A 70 8.16 -7.19 -7.67
C GLN A 70 8.87 -7.39 -9.02
N ARG A 71 8.46 -6.68 -10.08
CA ARG A 71 9.13 -6.74 -11.38
C ARG A 71 10.56 -6.22 -11.33
N GLN A 72 10.80 -5.18 -10.53
CA GLN A 72 12.09 -4.50 -10.43
C GLN A 72 12.94 -4.97 -9.25
N VAL A 73 12.56 -6.04 -8.56
CA VAL A 73 13.14 -6.41 -7.25
C VAL A 73 14.66 -6.59 -7.28
N GLU A 74 15.22 -7.13 -8.37
CA GLU A 74 16.67 -7.32 -8.51
C GLU A 74 17.40 -5.99 -8.71
N ARG A 75 16.82 -5.06 -9.49
CA ARG A 75 17.32 -3.68 -9.62
C ARG A 75 17.27 -2.95 -8.28
N LEU A 76 16.13 -3.03 -7.59
CA LEU A 76 15.93 -2.36 -6.30
C LEU A 76 16.92 -2.87 -5.24
N LYS A 77 17.20 -4.18 -5.20
CA LYS A 77 18.23 -4.74 -4.30
C LYS A 77 19.63 -4.25 -4.62
N ALA A 78 19.96 -4.03 -5.90
CA ALA A 78 21.26 -3.53 -6.31
C ALA A 78 21.44 -2.03 -6.01
N GLU A 79 20.39 -1.23 -6.20
CA GLU A 79 20.43 0.23 -6.04
C GLU A 79 20.16 0.70 -4.60
N ALA A 80 19.30 0.00 -3.87
CA ALA A 80 18.77 0.43 -2.58
C ALA A 80 18.45 -0.76 -1.63
N PRO A 81 19.44 -1.60 -1.28
CA PRO A 81 19.22 -2.83 -0.52
C PRO A 81 18.57 -2.59 0.85
N ASP A 82 18.99 -1.54 1.56
CA ASP A 82 18.45 -1.19 2.88
C ASP A 82 16.97 -0.78 2.80
N ASP A 83 16.63 0.01 1.77
CA ASP A 83 15.26 0.47 1.54
C ASP A 83 14.33 -0.71 1.19
N VAL A 84 14.82 -1.69 0.40
CA VAL A 84 14.07 -2.93 0.11
C VAL A 84 13.86 -3.78 1.38
N ALA A 85 14.87 -3.88 2.25
CA ALA A 85 14.74 -4.60 3.50
C ALA A 85 13.69 -3.95 4.42
N MET A 86 13.70 -2.61 4.51
CA MET A 86 12.72 -1.85 5.28
C MET A 86 11.30 -1.97 4.71
N LEU A 87 11.15 -1.93 3.39
CA LEU A 87 9.84 -2.14 2.73
C LEU A 87 9.26 -3.52 3.08
N LYS A 88 10.09 -4.56 3.05
CA LYS A 88 9.68 -5.92 3.41
C LYS A 88 9.23 -6.00 4.88
N LEU A 89 10.01 -5.44 5.80
CA LEU A 89 9.67 -5.38 7.21
C LEU A 89 8.33 -4.65 7.44
N GLY A 90 8.11 -3.54 6.73
CA GLY A 90 6.87 -2.78 6.77
C GLY A 90 5.67 -3.61 6.31
N HIS A 91 5.80 -4.34 5.20
CA HIS A 91 4.76 -5.25 4.71
C HIS A 91 4.41 -6.34 5.73
N ASP A 92 5.42 -6.97 6.33
CA ASP A 92 5.22 -8.05 7.31
C ASP A 92 4.50 -7.52 8.56
N LYS A 93 4.92 -6.37 9.10
CA LYS A 93 4.28 -5.74 10.26
C LYS A 93 2.82 -5.39 10.00
N LEU A 94 2.51 -4.90 8.79
CA LEU A 94 1.16 -4.54 8.42
C LEU A 94 0.25 -5.74 8.20
N ALA A 95 0.77 -6.82 7.62
CA ALA A 95 0.05 -8.09 7.55
C ALA A 95 -0.33 -8.58 8.95
N THR A 96 0.58 -8.46 9.93
CA THR A 96 0.29 -8.77 11.33
C THR A 96 -0.82 -7.87 11.90
N GLN A 97 -0.70 -6.55 11.75
CA GLN A 97 -1.71 -5.60 12.26
C GLN A 97 -3.09 -5.83 11.64
N MET A 98 -3.15 -6.16 10.34
CA MET A 98 -4.41 -6.46 9.68
C MET A 98 -5.04 -7.76 10.17
N ALA A 99 -4.23 -8.80 10.40
CA ALA A 99 -4.71 -10.06 10.98
C ALA A 99 -5.25 -9.84 12.40
N GLU A 100 -4.58 -9.03 13.21
CA GLU A 100 -5.06 -8.63 14.54
C GLU A 100 -6.38 -7.87 14.45
N ASN A 101 -6.48 -6.87 13.56
CA ASN A 101 -7.71 -6.10 13.37
C ASN A 101 -8.92 -6.99 13.00
N LEU A 102 -8.71 -8.05 12.22
CA LEU A 102 -9.74 -9.03 11.84
C LEU A 102 -10.13 -9.98 12.99
N ASN A 103 -9.23 -10.27 13.94
CA ASN A 103 -9.52 -11.16 15.08
C ASN A 103 -10.47 -10.52 16.13
N PHE A 104 -10.66 -9.21 16.07
CA PHE A 104 -11.51 -8.45 16.99
C PHE A 104 -12.75 -7.85 16.30
N VAL A 105 -13.16 -8.39 15.14
CA VAL A 105 -14.39 -8.05 14.41
C VAL A 105 -15.39 -9.19 14.52
#